data_AF-X1N5W9-F1
#
_entry.id   AF-X1N5W9-F1
#
_cell.length_a   1.000
_cell.length_b   1.000
_cell.length_c   1.000
_cell.angle_alpha   90.00
_cell.angle_beta   90.00
_cell.angle_gamma   90.00
#
_symmetry.space_group_name_H-M   'P 1'
#
loop_
_entity.id
_entity.type
_entity.pdbx_description
1 polymer ?
#
loop_
_entity_poly.entity_id
_entity_poly.type
_entity_poly.pdbx_seq_one_letter_code
_entity_poly.pdbx_strand_id
1 'polypeptide(L)'
;GNDQVRFDVSIAALAPELKVIAPAREWNMTREQTIAYAQEHNIPVPATTASPYSVDENLWGRSIECGALEDPWSEPPKDVFAWTKSLEETPGQPSYLEIGFEKGIPLSLDGEKLDGVVLVQRIHELAAKHGIGRIDHVENRLVGIKSREVYEAPAATVLLKAHQALEDLVLTKEQLRFKAKVASEYADLIYNGLWFTGLRQDLAAYVQSSQRYVTGIVKVKLYKGNCLCPSHAN
;
A
#
# COMPACT_ATOMS: atom_id res chain seq x y z
N GLY A 1 -2.17 12.60 12.15
CA GLY A 1 -2.73 11.23 12.02
C GLY A 1 -1.82 10.21 12.68
N ASN A 2 -1.82 8.98 12.17
CA ASN A 2 -0.99 7.87 12.69
C ASN A 2 0.51 8.08 12.46
N ASP A 3 0.93 8.80 11.42
CA ASP A 3 2.35 8.94 11.08
C ASP A 3 3.19 9.55 12.18
N GLN A 4 2.63 10.45 12.99
CA GLN A 4 3.34 10.99 14.13
C GLN A 4 3.79 9.89 15.10
N VAL A 5 2.96 8.88 15.31
CA VAL A 5 3.27 7.74 16.18
C VAL A 5 4.31 6.85 15.50
N ARG A 6 4.15 6.61 14.18
CA ARG A 6 5.10 5.82 13.39
C ARG A 6 6.50 6.44 13.43
N PHE A 7 6.63 7.76 13.26
CA PHE A 7 7.90 8.47 13.37
C PHE A 7 8.45 8.44 14.79
N ASP A 8 7.68 8.88 15.79
CA ASP A 8 8.17 9.02 17.17
C ASP A 8 8.65 7.69 17.74
N VAL A 9 7.86 6.61 17.56
CA VAL A 9 8.22 5.27 18.05
C VAL A 9 9.45 4.73 17.33
N SER A 10 9.56 4.96 16.03
CA SER A 10 10.72 4.51 15.25
C SER A 10 12.00 5.24 15.67
N ILE A 11 11.93 6.56 15.86
CA ILE A 11 13.08 7.36 16.31
C ILE A 11 13.48 6.94 17.72
N ALA A 12 12.51 6.79 18.64
CA ALA A 12 12.79 6.34 20.00
C ALA A 12 13.42 4.93 20.04
N ALA A 13 13.04 4.04 19.13
CA ALA A 13 13.60 2.69 19.04
C ALA A 13 15.03 2.67 18.45
N LEU A 14 15.33 3.56 17.49
CA LEU A 14 16.60 3.55 16.75
C LEU A 14 17.67 4.47 17.33
N ALA A 15 17.26 5.62 17.87
CA ALA A 15 18.13 6.70 18.32
C ALA A 15 17.45 7.50 19.46
N PRO A 16 17.24 6.87 20.64
CA PRO A 16 16.50 7.46 21.76
C PRO A 16 17.12 8.74 22.33
N GLU A 17 18.40 9.00 22.05
CA GLU A 17 19.10 10.22 22.43
C GLU A 17 18.68 11.45 21.61
N LEU A 18 18.06 11.24 20.44
CA LEU A 18 17.62 12.34 19.58
C LEU A 18 16.36 13.00 20.14
N LYS A 19 16.40 14.34 20.21
CA LYS A 19 15.21 15.13 20.48
C LYS A 19 14.36 15.25 19.21
N VAL A 20 13.15 14.70 19.24
CA VAL A 20 12.16 14.92 18.19
C VAL A 20 11.56 16.32 18.34
N ILE A 21 11.54 17.08 17.25
CA ILE A 21 10.85 18.38 17.14
C ILE A 21 9.80 18.22 16.06
N ALA A 22 8.54 18.54 16.35
CA ALA A 22 7.44 18.36 15.41
C ALA A 22 6.58 19.61 15.27
N PRO A 23 7.01 20.59 14.46
CA PRO A 23 6.38 21.89 14.32
C PRO A 23 4.89 21.84 13.99
N ALA A 24 4.46 20.91 13.12
CA ALA A 24 3.05 20.74 12.76
C ALA A 24 2.13 20.39 13.94
N ARG A 25 2.68 19.79 15.02
CA ARG A 25 1.96 19.46 16.25
C ARG A 25 2.09 20.55 17.32
N GLU A 26 3.21 21.26 17.31
CA GLU A 26 3.58 22.22 18.35
C GLU A 26 3.08 23.64 18.05
N TRP A 27 3.07 24.05 16.78
CA TRP A 27 2.80 25.44 16.40
C TRP A 27 1.31 25.73 16.16
N ASN A 28 0.47 24.70 16.02
CA ASN A 28 -0.98 24.82 15.81
C ASN A 28 -1.37 25.82 14.70
N MET A 29 -0.56 25.94 13.65
CA MET A 29 -0.83 26.83 12.52
C MET A 29 -1.81 26.17 11.54
N THR A 30 -2.84 26.90 11.12
CA THR A 30 -3.71 26.48 10.01
C THR A 30 -2.97 26.54 8.67
N ARG A 31 -3.54 25.95 7.62
CA ARG A 31 -2.98 26.05 6.26
C ARG A 31 -2.85 27.51 5.82
N GLU A 32 -3.85 28.34 6.11
CA GLU A 32 -3.83 29.77 5.80
C GLU A 32 -2.70 30.49 6.56
N GLN A 33 -2.50 30.16 7.84
CA GLN A 33 -1.43 30.73 8.65
C GLN A 33 -0.04 30.30 8.17
N THR A 34 0.14 29.04 7.75
CA THR A 34 1.43 28.57 7.18
C THR A 34 1.73 29.23 5.84
N ILE A 35 0.72 29.48 5.00
CA ILE A 35 0.88 30.24 3.75
C ILE A 35 1.26 31.70 4.04
N ALA A 36 0.57 32.36 4.98
CA ALA A 36 0.87 33.73 5.38
C ALA A 36 2.29 33.86 5.94
N TYR A 37 2.71 32.91 6.79
CA TYR A 37 4.07 32.83 7.32
C TYR A 37 5.10 32.67 6.20
N ALA A 38 4.84 31.78 5.24
CA ALA A 38 5.72 31.62 4.09
C ALA A 38 5.84 32.90 3.25
N GLN A 39 4.75 33.64 3.05
CA GLN A 39 4.75 34.93 2.36
C GLN A 39 5.55 36.00 3.13
N GLU A 40 5.32 36.12 4.45
CA GLU A 40 6.05 37.04 5.33
C GLU A 40 7.57 36.79 5.29
N HIS A 41 7.97 35.53 5.21
CA HIS A 41 9.36 35.11 5.19
C HIS A 41 9.95 34.90 3.78
N ASN A 42 9.24 35.28 2.71
CA ASN A 42 9.68 35.11 1.32
C ASN A 42 10.06 33.67 0.95
N ILE A 43 9.38 32.68 1.55
CA ILE A 43 9.55 31.26 1.23
C ILE A 43 8.70 30.96 -0.01
N PRO A 44 9.29 30.54 -1.14
CA PRO A 44 8.54 30.21 -2.33
C PRO A 44 7.74 28.93 -2.11
N VAL A 45 6.42 29.03 -1.96
CA VAL A 45 5.53 27.88 -1.85
C VAL A 45 4.75 27.73 -3.16
N PRO A 46 4.82 26.57 -3.85
CA PRO A 46 4.04 26.32 -5.06
C PRO A 46 2.53 26.11 -4.79
N ALA A 47 2.09 26.22 -3.53
CA ALA A 47 0.75 25.86 -3.10
C ALA A 47 -0.29 26.87 -3.60
N THR A 48 -1.18 26.39 -4.46
CA THR A 48 -2.51 26.97 -4.63
C THR A 48 -3.47 26.32 -3.63
N THR A 49 -4.57 27.00 -3.30
CA THR A 49 -5.70 26.48 -2.51
C THR A 49 -6.50 25.37 -3.23
N ALA A 50 -5.97 24.81 -4.32
CA ALA A 50 -6.80 24.19 -5.38
C ALA A 50 -7.12 22.70 -5.20
N SER A 51 -6.37 21.94 -4.40
CA SER A 51 -6.71 20.54 -4.12
C SER A 51 -7.30 20.41 -2.71
N PRO A 52 -8.56 19.99 -2.56
CA PRO A 52 -9.16 19.73 -1.25
C PRO A 52 -8.66 18.42 -0.62
N TYR A 53 -7.86 17.63 -1.36
CA TYR A 53 -7.40 16.32 -0.93
C TYR A 53 -5.98 16.36 -0.35
N SER A 54 -5.79 15.58 0.71
CA SER A 54 -4.46 15.20 1.20
C SER A 54 -4.06 13.90 0.50
N VAL A 55 -2.88 13.90 -0.14
CA VAL A 55 -2.38 12.78 -0.94
C VAL A 55 -0.98 12.42 -0.46
N ASP A 56 -0.76 11.15 -0.18
CA ASP A 56 0.57 10.56 -0.02
C ASP A 56 0.76 9.45 -1.06
N GLU A 57 1.93 9.38 -1.68
CA GLU A 57 2.22 8.38 -2.70
C GLU A 57 3.69 7.96 -2.70
N ASN A 58 3.91 6.68 -2.98
CA ASN A 58 5.23 6.09 -3.16
C ASN A 58 5.13 4.98 -4.21
N LEU A 59 6.19 4.19 -4.42
CA LEU A 59 6.17 3.10 -5.42
C LEU A 59 5.03 2.08 -5.22
N TRP A 60 4.61 1.87 -3.97
CA TRP A 60 3.72 0.78 -3.57
C TRP A 60 2.23 1.13 -3.63
N GLY A 61 1.90 2.37 -3.30
CA GLY A 61 0.53 2.80 -3.13
C GLY A 61 0.39 4.31 -3.07
N ARG A 62 -0.83 4.76 -3.30
CA ARG A 62 -1.27 6.15 -3.17
C ARG A 62 -2.48 6.19 -2.24
N SER A 63 -2.44 7.03 -1.21
CA SER A 63 -3.56 7.27 -0.30
C SER A 63 -4.15 8.66 -0.56
N ILE A 64 -5.47 8.76 -0.39
CA ILE A 64 -6.22 10.00 -0.59
C ILE A 64 -7.26 10.14 0.51
N GLU A 65 -7.25 11.28 1.17
CA GLU A 65 -8.20 11.63 2.25
C GLU A 65 -8.66 13.09 2.14
N CYS A 66 -9.55 13.48 3.06
CA CYS A 66 -10.15 14.81 3.18
C CYS A 66 -11.10 15.21 2.04
N GLY A 67 -11.68 16.40 2.16
CA GLY A 67 -12.61 16.96 1.19
C GLY A 67 -13.91 16.14 1.13
N ALA A 68 -14.39 15.88 -0.09
CA ALA A 68 -15.63 15.13 -0.31
C ALA A 68 -15.59 13.69 0.22
N LEU A 69 -14.42 13.14 0.53
CA LEU A 69 -14.28 11.78 1.05
C LEU A 69 -14.69 11.64 2.53
N GLU A 70 -14.77 12.74 3.28
CA GLU A 70 -15.16 12.70 4.69
C GLU A 70 -16.64 12.29 4.89
N ASP A 71 -17.49 12.49 3.89
CA ASP A 71 -18.86 11.98 3.87
C ASP A 71 -18.89 10.54 3.32
N PRO A 72 -19.09 9.51 4.16
CA PRO A 72 -19.10 8.12 3.71
C PRO A 72 -20.31 7.76 2.84
N TRP A 73 -21.33 8.63 2.75
CA TRP A 73 -22.47 8.42 1.87
C TRP A 73 -22.17 8.78 0.41
N SER A 74 -21.18 9.65 0.18
CA SER A 74 -20.78 10.10 -1.14
C SER A 74 -19.81 9.12 -1.81
N GLU A 75 -20.05 8.74 -3.06
CA GLU A 75 -19.09 7.97 -3.86
C GLU A 75 -17.79 8.77 -4.07
N PRO A 76 -16.60 8.14 -4.07
CA PRO A 76 -15.36 8.86 -4.35
C PRO A 76 -15.43 9.58 -5.71
N PRO A 77 -15.26 10.93 -5.75
CA PRO A 77 -15.26 11.69 -6.99
C PRO A 77 -14.18 11.21 -7.96
N LYS A 78 -14.40 11.31 -9.29
CA LYS A 78 -13.47 10.74 -10.27
C LYS A 78 -12.05 11.31 -10.21
N ASP A 79 -11.92 12.58 -9.83
CA ASP A 79 -10.67 13.32 -9.69
C ASP A 79 -9.83 12.90 -8.47
N VAL A 80 -10.38 12.06 -7.58
CA VAL A 80 -9.60 11.41 -6.52
C VAL A 80 -8.57 10.42 -7.08
N PHE A 81 -8.85 9.78 -8.21
CA PHE A 81 -8.03 8.72 -8.78
C PHE A 81 -7.05 9.28 -9.82
N ALA A 82 -5.75 9.08 -9.59
CA ALA A 82 -4.70 9.57 -10.48
C ALA A 82 -4.00 8.43 -11.25
N TRP A 83 -3.93 7.24 -10.66
CA TRP A 83 -3.18 6.12 -11.26
C TRP A 83 -4.09 5.19 -12.05
N THR A 84 -5.23 4.83 -11.49
CA THR A 84 -6.10 3.76 -11.99
C THR A 84 -7.21 4.29 -12.89
N LYS A 85 -7.57 3.52 -13.92
CA LYS A 85 -8.72 3.81 -14.78
C LYS A 85 -10.05 3.43 -14.11
N SER A 86 -11.11 4.20 -14.38
CA SER A 86 -12.47 3.77 -14.01
C SER A 86 -12.87 2.56 -14.86
N LEU A 87 -13.77 1.72 -14.36
CA LEU A 87 -14.11 0.46 -15.02
C LEU A 87 -14.65 0.67 -16.45
N GLU A 88 -15.33 1.78 -16.70
CA GLU A 88 -15.84 2.19 -18.01
C GLU A 88 -14.71 2.50 -18.99
N GLU A 89 -13.60 3.07 -18.50
CA GLU A 89 -12.42 3.44 -19.30
C GLU A 89 -11.39 2.32 -19.46
N THR A 90 -11.56 1.20 -18.75
CA THR A 90 -10.64 0.05 -18.88
C THR A 90 -10.79 -0.68 -20.23
N PRO A 91 -9.74 -1.35 -20.74
CA PRO A 91 -9.78 -2.10 -21.98
C PRO A 91 -10.92 -3.14 -22.04
N GLY A 92 -11.48 -3.34 -23.23
CA GLY A 92 -12.51 -4.36 -23.48
C GLY A 92 -11.98 -5.80 -23.60
N GLN A 93 -10.66 -6.00 -23.57
CA GLN A 93 -10.01 -7.31 -23.65
C GLN A 93 -9.12 -7.54 -22.42
N PRO A 94 -9.02 -8.77 -21.90
CA PRO A 94 -8.17 -9.09 -20.76
C PRO A 94 -6.68 -9.00 -21.14
N SER A 95 -5.85 -8.66 -20.15
CA SER A 95 -4.39 -8.82 -20.25
C SER A 95 -3.92 -9.97 -19.37
N TYR A 96 -2.81 -10.58 -19.75
CA TYR A 96 -2.17 -11.66 -19.02
C TYR A 96 -0.74 -11.29 -18.68
N LEU A 97 -0.26 -11.79 -17.55
CA LEU A 97 1.14 -11.71 -17.15
C LEU A 97 1.51 -12.96 -16.34
N GLU A 98 2.77 -13.35 -16.37
CA GLU A 98 3.31 -14.48 -15.61
C GLU A 98 4.34 -13.98 -14.60
N ILE A 99 4.08 -14.17 -13.30
CA ILE A 99 4.98 -13.73 -12.23
C ILE A 99 5.73 -14.94 -11.68
N GLY A 100 7.05 -14.91 -11.77
CA GLY A 100 7.91 -15.92 -11.16
C GLY A 100 8.32 -15.52 -9.75
N PHE A 101 8.15 -16.44 -8.81
CA PHE A 101 8.53 -16.29 -7.41
C PHE A 101 9.65 -17.26 -7.04
N GLU A 102 10.55 -16.82 -6.17
CA GLU A 102 11.50 -17.68 -5.47
C GLU A 102 11.41 -17.40 -3.98
N LYS A 103 11.08 -18.44 -3.19
CA LYS A 103 10.93 -18.34 -1.73
C LYS A 103 10.04 -17.16 -1.31
N GLY A 104 8.91 -16.99 -1.99
CA GLY A 104 7.93 -15.94 -1.74
C GLY A 104 8.26 -14.58 -2.34
N ILE A 105 9.43 -14.40 -2.94
CA ILE A 105 9.88 -13.12 -3.52
C ILE A 105 9.62 -13.11 -5.03
N PRO A 106 8.90 -12.13 -5.59
CA PRO A 106 8.75 -12.01 -7.05
C PRO A 106 10.07 -11.56 -7.68
N LEU A 107 10.56 -12.32 -8.67
CA LEU A 107 11.87 -12.09 -9.31
C LEU A 107 11.81 -12.00 -10.85
N SER A 108 10.69 -12.39 -11.46
CA SER A 108 10.53 -12.33 -12.92
C SER A 108 9.11 -12.00 -13.34
N LEU A 109 8.99 -11.39 -14.51
CA LEU A 109 7.74 -11.08 -15.19
C LEU A 109 7.83 -11.56 -16.64
N ASP A 110 6.87 -12.38 -17.09
CA ASP A 110 6.81 -12.94 -18.45
C ASP A 110 8.11 -13.63 -18.90
N GLY A 111 8.75 -14.35 -17.97
CA GLY A 111 10.00 -15.07 -18.19
C GLY A 111 11.28 -14.21 -18.11
N GLU A 112 11.17 -12.90 -17.99
CA GLU A 112 12.30 -11.98 -17.83
C GLU A 112 12.59 -11.73 -16.35
N LYS A 113 13.84 -11.94 -15.89
CA LYS A 113 14.27 -11.54 -14.55
C LYS A 113 14.40 -10.02 -14.48
N LEU A 114 13.80 -9.41 -13.46
CA LEU A 114 13.75 -7.96 -13.31
C LEU A 114 14.21 -7.53 -11.92
N ASP A 115 14.75 -6.31 -11.84
CA ASP A 115 14.89 -5.63 -10.55
C ASP A 115 13.50 -5.39 -9.92
N GLY A 116 13.44 -5.42 -8.59
CA GLY A 116 12.18 -5.32 -7.85
C GLY A 116 11.41 -4.02 -8.14
N VAL A 117 12.10 -2.89 -8.31
CA VAL A 117 11.44 -1.61 -8.62
C VAL A 117 10.82 -1.67 -10.01
N VAL A 118 11.57 -2.15 -11.00
CA VAL A 118 11.09 -2.29 -12.39
C VAL A 118 9.92 -3.27 -12.47
N LEU A 119 9.99 -4.38 -11.75
CA LEU A 119 8.91 -5.36 -11.67
C LEU A 119 7.62 -4.72 -11.12
N VAL A 120 7.71 -4.00 -10.01
CA VAL A 120 6.56 -3.31 -9.40
C VAL A 120 5.98 -2.26 -10.35
N GLN A 121 6.83 -1.46 -11.01
CA GLN A 121 6.38 -0.46 -12.00
C GLN A 121 5.66 -1.09 -13.19
N ARG A 122 6.20 -2.16 -13.79
CA ARG A 122 5.56 -2.82 -14.95
C ARG A 122 4.22 -3.44 -14.58
N ILE A 123 4.13 -4.11 -13.42
CA ILE A 123 2.86 -4.65 -12.93
C ILE A 123 1.88 -3.51 -12.64
N HIS A 124 2.34 -2.43 -12.01
CA HIS A 124 1.52 -1.26 -11.71
C HIS A 124 0.89 -0.71 -12.98
N GLU A 125 1.69 -0.41 -14.01
CA GLU A 125 1.20 0.20 -15.25
C GLU A 125 0.10 -0.64 -15.92
N LEU A 126 0.28 -1.96 -15.96
CA LEU A 126 -0.69 -2.85 -16.57
C LEU A 126 -1.95 -3.00 -15.69
N ALA A 127 -1.79 -3.18 -14.38
CA ALA A 127 -2.91 -3.30 -13.44
C ALA A 127 -3.76 -2.03 -13.38
N ALA A 128 -3.12 -0.85 -13.37
CA ALA A 128 -3.77 0.45 -13.32
C ALA A 128 -4.63 0.72 -14.57
N LYS A 129 -4.16 0.31 -15.77
CA LYS A 129 -4.95 0.35 -17.02
C LYS A 129 -6.24 -0.47 -16.92
N HIS A 130 -6.23 -1.54 -16.12
CA HIS A 130 -7.39 -2.39 -15.86
C HIS A 130 -8.21 -1.98 -14.63
N GLY A 131 -7.92 -0.82 -14.02
CA GLY A 131 -8.67 -0.30 -12.88
C GLY A 131 -8.51 -1.14 -11.60
N ILE A 132 -7.42 -1.90 -11.50
CA ILE A 132 -7.16 -2.79 -10.37
C ILE A 132 -6.49 -2.02 -9.23
N GLY A 133 -6.90 -2.33 -8.00
CA GLY A 133 -6.29 -1.76 -6.79
C GLY A 133 -6.91 -0.44 -6.33
N ARG A 134 -8.11 -0.09 -6.79
CA ARG A 134 -8.94 0.95 -6.15
C ARG A 134 -9.56 0.36 -4.88
N ILE A 135 -9.31 1.00 -3.74
CA ILE A 135 -9.80 0.58 -2.43
C ILE A 135 -10.48 1.79 -1.79
N ASP A 136 -11.74 1.65 -1.38
CA ASP A 136 -12.46 2.64 -0.57
C ASP A 136 -12.74 1.99 0.79
N HIS A 137 -12.18 2.56 1.84
CA HIS A 137 -12.13 1.91 3.14
C HIS A 137 -12.38 2.88 4.30
N VAL A 138 -13.13 2.40 5.30
CA VAL A 138 -13.23 3.08 6.61
C VAL A 138 -12.36 2.31 7.59
N GLU A 139 -11.28 2.93 8.02
CA GLU A 139 -10.29 2.33 8.92
C GLU A 139 -10.42 2.81 10.37
N ASN A 140 -9.81 2.05 11.29
CA ASN A 140 -9.68 2.41 12.69
C ASN A 140 -8.28 2.93 12.94
N ARG A 141 -8.14 4.23 13.20
CA ARG A 141 -6.85 4.84 13.51
C ARG A 141 -6.38 4.43 14.89
N LEU A 142 -5.06 4.29 15.04
CA LEU A 142 -4.42 4.01 16.32
C LEU A 142 -4.80 5.05 17.39
N VAL A 143 -5.01 6.30 16.96
CA VAL A 143 -5.41 7.42 17.85
C VAL A 143 -6.89 7.38 18.28
N GLY A 144 -7.62 6.29 17.98
CA GLY A 144 -8.96 6.03 18.53
C GLY A 144 -10.14 6.60 17.73
N ILE A 145 -9.90 7.11 16.51
CA ILE A 145 -10.95 7.62 15.61
C ILE A 145 -11.06 6.75 14.36
N LYS A 146 -12.21 6.81 13.69
CA LYS A 146 -12.36 6.25 12.34
C LYS A 146 -12.05 7.33 11.29
N SER A 147 -11.51 6.92 10.15
CA SER A 147 -11.36 7.76 8.96
C SER A 147 -11.76 6.97 7.73
N ARG A 148 -12.34 7.65 6.74
CA ARG A 148 -12.49 7.10 5.39
C ARG A 148 -11.29 7.50 4.55
N GLU A 149 -10.69 6.53 3.89
CA GLU A 149 -9.54 6.73 3.00
C GLU A 149 -9.75 5.95 1.71
N VAL A 150 -9.30 6.56 0.61
CA VAL A 150 -9.24 5.91 -0.69
C VAL A 150 -7.79 5.57 -0.98
N TYR A 151 -7.53 4.38 -1.52
CA TYR A 151 -6.20 3.95 -1.93
C TYR A 151 -6.18 3.49 -3.39
N GLU A 152 -5.04 3.73 -4.05
CA GLU A 152 -4.67 3.13 -5.32
C GLU A 152 -3.41 2.29 -5.09
N ALA A 153 -3.53 0.96 -5.16
CA ALA A 153 -2.42 0.02 -4.95
C ALA A 153 -2.40 -1.09 -6.02
N PRO A 154 -2.16 -0.77 -7.30
CA PRO A 154 -2.38 -1.70 -8.41
C PRO A 154 -1.42 -2.90 -8.36
N ALA A 155 -0.11 -2.63 -8.25
CA ALA A 155 0.91 -3.69 -8.16
C ALA A 155 0.78 -4.50 -6.88
N ALA A 156 0.55 -3.85 -5.74
CA ALA A 156 0.35 -4.53 -4.46
C ALA A 156 -0.80 -5.54 -4.53
N THR A 157 -1.93 -5.13 -5.12
CA THR A 157 -3.12 -5.99 -5.28
C THR A 157 -2.79 -7.23 -6.11
N VAL A 158 -2.10 -7.05 -7.24
CA VAL A 158 -1.72 -8.17 -8.12
C VAL A 158 -0.71 -9.09 -7.46
N LEU A 159 0.33 -8.53 -6.83
CA LEU A 159 1.39 -9.30 -6.18
C LEU A 159 0.86 -10.11 -4.99
N LEU A 160 0.02 -9.51 -4.14
CA LEU A 160 -0.61 -10.22 -3.02
C LEU A 160 -1.53 -11.34 -3.52
N LYS A 161 -2.30 -11.10 -4.59
CA LYS A 161 -3.18 -12.11 -5.16
C LYS A 161 -2.41 -13.28 -5.76
N ALA A 162 -1.35 -13.00 -6.51
CA ALA A 162 -0.49 -14.02 -7.11
C ALA A 162 0.27 -14.81 -6.04
N HIS A 163 0.84 -14.11 -5.05
CA HIS A 163 1.54 -14.73 -3.93
C HIS A 163 0.63 -15.69 -3.14
N GLN A 164 -0.58 -15.24 -2.78
CA GLN A 164 -1.56 -16.09 -2.10
C GLN A 164 -1.92 -17.33 -2.92
N ALA A 165 -2.09 -17.18 -4.24
CA ALA A 165 -2.44 -18.30 -5.10
C ALA A 165 -1.31 -19.35 -5.20
N LEU A 166 -0.04 -18.92 -5.13
CA LEU A 166 1.09 -19.83 -5.02
C LEU A 166 1.18 -20.50 -3.64
N GLU A 167 0.89 -19.75 -2.57
CA GLU A 167 0.82 -20.31 -1.23
C GLU A 167 -0.27 -21.38 -1.09
N ASP A 168 -1.44 -21.16 -1.70
CA ASP A 168 -2.55 -22.12 -1.69
C ASP A 168 -2.16 -23.46 -2.33
N LEU A 169 -1.20 -23.46 -3.27
CA LEU A 169 -0.67 -24.65 -3.91
C LEU A 169 0.40 -25.36 -3.06
N VAL A 170 1.24 -24.59 -2.36
CA VAL A 170 2.48 -25.09 -1.73
C VAL A 170 2.32 -25.37 -0.25
N LEU A 171 1.54 -24.56 0.47
CA LEU A 171 1.44 -24.64 1.92
C LEU A 171 0.35 -25.63 2.33
N THR A 172 0.62 -26.36 3.41
CA THR A 172 -0.42 -27.21 4.01
C THR A 172 -1.55 -26.37 4.59
N LYS A 173 -2.74 -26.98 4.70
CA LYS A 173 -3.93 -26.36 5.30
C LYS A 173 -3.65 -25.68 6.66
N GLU A 174 -2.94 -26.34 7.56
CA GLU A 174 -2.65 -25.78 8.89
C GLU A 174 -1.63 -24.63 8.82
N GLN A 175 -0.66 -24.68 7.89
CA GLN A 175 0.24 -23.55 7.65
C GLN A 175 -0.54 -22.33 7.15
N LEU A 176 -1.45 -22.49 6.19
CA LEU A 176 -2.29 -21.39 5.68
C LEU A 176 -3.14 -20.78 6.80
N ARG A 177 -3.82 -21.62 7.58
CA ARG A 177 -4.66 -21.18 8.70
C ARG A 177 -3.87 -20.41 9.76
N PHE A 178 -2.68 -20.88 10.14
CA PHE A 178 -1.87 -20.20 11.15
C PHE A 178 -1.18 -18.95 10.57
N LYS A 179 -0.70 -19.01 9.33
CA LYS A 179 -0.13 -17.85 8.62
C LYS A 179 -1.13 -16.70 8.52
N ALA A 180 -2.42 -16.97 8.30
CA ALA A 180 -3.44 -15.91 8.28
C ALA A 180 -3.50 -15.10 9.59
N LYS A 181 -3.31 -15.77 10.75
CA LYS A 181 -3.23 -15.09 12.05
C LYS A 181 -1.97 -14.23 12.15
N VAL A 182 -0.83 -14.79 11.74
CA VAL A 182 0.45 -14.07 11.72
C VAL A 182 0.37 -12.85 10.80
N ALA A 183 -0.25 -12.97 9.62
CA ALA A 183 -0.42 -11.87 8.69
C ALA A 183 -1.28 -10.73 9.28
N SER A 184 -2.35 -11.05 9.98
CA SER A 184 -3.19 -10.06 10.69
C SER A 184 -2.38 -9.31 11.74
N GLU A 185 -1.67 -10.04 12.62
CA GLU A 185 -0.83 -9.43 13.66
C GLU A 185 0.29 -8.57 13.07
N TYR A 186 0.89 -9.04 11.97
CA TYR A 186 1.93 -8.30 11.26
C TYR A 186 1.40 -6.99 10.67
N ALA A 187 0.19 -7.01 10.10
CA ALA A 187 -0.46 -5.82 9.55
C ALA A 187 -0.79 -4.80 10.66
N ASP A 188 -1.35 -5.24 11.78
CA ASP A 188 -1.67 -4.37 12.92
C ASP A 188 -0.39 -3.74 13.51
N LEU A 189 0.67 -4.53 13.66
CA LEU A 189 1.98 -4.06 14.12
C LEU A 189 2.53 -2.97 13.19
N ILE A 190 2.50 -3.19 11.87
CA ILE A 190 2.98 -2.20 10.88
C ILE A 190 2.12 -0.93 10.95
N TYR A 191 0.79 -1.08 10.94
CA TYR A 191 -0.15 0.04 10.97
C TYR A 191 0.08 0.93 12.20
N ASN A 192 0.37 0.31 13.35
CA ASN A 192 0.63 0.95 14.63
C ASN A 192 2.05 1.54 14.77
N GLY A 193 2.89 1.47 13.73
CA GLY A 193 4.25 2.06 13.75
C GLY A 193 5.28 1.25 14.54
N LEU A 194 4.96 0.00 14.87
CA LEU A 194 5.79 -0.87 15.73
C LEU A 194 6.85 -1.65 14.93
N TRP A 195 7.28 -1.13 13.77
CA TRP A 195 8.21 -1.82 12.87
C TRP A 195 9.54 -2.22 13.55
N PHE A 196 10.07 -1.38 14.42
CA PHE A 196 11.35 -1.62 15.11
C PHE A 196 11.19 -2.37 16.45
N THR A 197 10.26 -3.32 16.52
CA THR A 197 10.03 -4.16 17.72
C THR A 197 10.57 -5.58 17.57
N GLY A 198 10.77 -6.27 18.70
CA GLY A 198 11.15 -7.68 18.73
C GLY A 198 10.08 -8.60 18.15
N LEU A 199 8.79 -8.37 18.48
CA LEU A 199 7.68 -9.14 17.94
C LEU A 199 7.66 -9.12 16.40
N ARG A 200 7.97 -7.99 15.76
CA ARG A 200 8.10 -7.92 14.30
C ARG A 200 9.17 -8.87 13.77
N GLN A 201 10.31 -8.97 14.44
CA GLN A 201 11.39 -9.89 14.05
C GLN A 201 10.93 -11.35 14.17
N ASP A 202 10.23 -11.69 15.25
CA ASP A 202 9.70 -13.04 15.49
C ASP A 202 8.69 -13.46 14.41
N LEU A 203 7.75 -12.56 14.10
CA LEU A 203 6.76 -12.80 13.05
C LEU A 203 7.42 -12.84 11.64
N ALA A 204 8.44 -12.02 11.39
CA ALA A 204 9.19 -12.05 10.13
C ALA A 204 9.94 -13.37 9.96
N ALA A 205 10.53 -13.92 11.03
CA ALA A 205 11.18 -15.23 11.02
C ALA A 205 10.17 -16.35 10.72
N TYR A 206 8.96 -16.29 11.28
CA TYR A 206 7.87 -17.20 10.91
C TYR A 206 7.55 -17.09 9.41
N VAL A 207 7.38 -15.87 8.89
CA VAL A 207 7.08 -15.64 7.46
C VAL A 207 8.19 -16.23 6.61
N GLN A 208 9.46 -15.89 6.87
CA GLN A 208 10.61 -16.41 6.13
C GLN A 208 10.64 -17.94 6.12
N SER A 209 10.37 -18.58 7.27
CA SER A 209 10.27 -20.03 7.36
C SER A 209 9.14 -20.58 6.48
N SER A 210 7.95 -19.97 6.53
CA SER A 210 6.80 -20.39 5.71
C SER A 210 7.07 -20.29 4.20
N GLN A 211 7.87 -19.32 3.77
CA GLN A 211 8.13 -19.06 2.36
C GLN A 211 9.14 -20.01 1.70
N ARG A 212 9.80 -20.89 2.46
CA ARG A 212 10.91 -21.75 1.98
C ARG A 212 10.64 -22.58 0.72
N TYR A 213 9.38 -22.91 0.43
CA TYR A 213 8.96 -23.69 -0.74
C TYR A 213 8.07 -22.90 -1.71
N VAL A 214 7.78 -21.63 -1.43
CA VAL A 214 6.89 -20.79 -2.23
C VAL A 214 7.66 -20.28 -3.45
N THR A 215 7.97 -21.19 -4.37
CA THR A 215 8.73 -20.96 -5.59
C THR A 215 7.93 -21.54 -6.74
N GLY A 216 7.73 -20.75 -7.80
CA GLY A 216 6.92 -21.16 -8.94
C GLY A 216 6.46 -19.97 -9.77
N ILE A 217 5.68 -20.24 -10.81
CA ILE A 217 5.15 -19.23 -11.73
C ILE A 217 3.64 -19.15 -11.58
N VAL A 218 3.12 -17.93 -11.42
CA VAL A 218 1.69 -17.64 -11.34
C VAL A 218 1.26 -16.88 -12.58
N LYS A 219 0.34 -17.45 -13.34
CA LYS A 219 -0.31 -16.73 -14.43
C LYS A 219 -1.45 -15.91 -13.88
N VAL A 220 -1.48 -14.63 -14.21
CA VAL A 220 -2.49 -13.67 -13.78
C VAL A 220 -3.26 -13.15 -14.99
N LYS A 221 -4.58 -13.04 -14.85
CA LYS A 221 -5.49 -12.40 -15.79
C LYS A 221 -6.04 -11.12 -15.16
N LEU A 222 -5.83 -9.99 -15.83
CA LEU A 222 -6.30 -8.68 -15.43
C LEU A 222 -7.44 -8.24 -16.36
N TYR A 223 -8.59 -7.91 -15.79
CA TYR A 223 -9.75 -7.51 -16.58
C TYR A 223 -10.81 -6.75 -15.77
N LYS A 224 -11.15 -5.53 -16.18
CA LYS A 224 -12.30 -4.77 -15.66
C LYS A 224 -12.33 -4.74 -14.12
N GLY A 225 -11.23 -4.32 -13.49
CA GLY A 225 -11.07 -4.25 -12.03
C GLY A 225 -10.76 -5.58 -11.34
N ASN A 226 -10.78 -6.70 -12.07
CA ASN A 226 -10.56 -8.04 -11.51
C ASN A 226 -9.13 -8.52 -11.75
N CYS A 227 -8.54 -9.11 -10.72
CA CYS A 227 -7.28 -9.86 -10.77
C CYS A 227 -7.57 -11.34 -10.47
N LEU A 228 -7.37 -12.20 -11.46
CA LEU A 228 -7.64 -13.64 -11.38
C LEU A 228 -6.35 -14.43 -11.62
N CYS A 229 -6.18 -15.56 -10.93
CA CYS A 229 -5.01 -16.44 -11.09
C CYS A 229 -5.47 -17.79 -11.66
N PRO A 230 -5.68 -17.90 -12.99
CA PRO A 230 -6.29 -19.10 -13.59
C PRO A 230 -5.40 -20.35 -13.60
N SER A 231 -4.08 -20.21 -13.45
CA SER A 231 -3.15 -21.35 -13.52
C SER A 231 -1.83 -21.06 -12.82
N HIS A 232 -1.19 -22.12 -12.33
CA HIS A 232 0.09 -22.10 -11.61
C HIS A 232 0.98 -23.23 -12.13
N ALA A 233 2.30 -23.02 -12.14
CA ALA A 233 3.28 -24.06 -12.42
C ALA A 233 4.36 -24.04 -11.33
N ASN A 234 4.71 -25.23 -10.81
CA ASN A 234 5.85 -25.45 -9.91
C ASN A 234 7.01 -26.08 -10.69
#